data_AF-A0A559KEM0-F1
#
_entry.id   AF-A0A559KEM0-F1
#
_cell.length_a   1.000
_cell.length_b   1.000
_cell.length_c   1.000
_cell.angle_alpha   90.00
_cell.angle_beta   90.00
_cell.angle_gamma   90.00
#
_symmetry.space_group_name_H-M   'P 1'
#
loop_
_entity.id
_entity.type
_entity.pdbx_description
1 polymer ?
#
loop_
_entity_poly.entity_id
_entity_poly.type
_entity_poly.pdbx_seq_one_letter_code
_entity_poly.pdbx_strand_id
1 'polypeptide(L)' 'MPPTIVMLLWLLAMGSFISLAVVLFFQQKTAKGVVYLVLGLATIVVFYYGIAQGWIAIPPKTT' A
#
# COMPACT_ATOMS: atom_id res chain seq x y z
N MET A 1 -4.32 -5.70 18.81
CA MET A 1 -5.22 -5.52 17.65
C MET A 1 -5.14 -6.78 16.80
N PRO A 2 -6.23 -7.25 16.19
CA PRO A 2 -6.17 -8.40 15.30
C PRO A 2 -5.17 -8.14 14.17
N PRO A 3 -4.27 -9.08 13.85
CA PRO A 3 -3.25 -8.91 12.81
C PRO A 3 -3.87 -8.59 11.43
N THR A 4 -5.09 -9.07 11.22
CA THR A 4 -5.93 -8.80 10.04
C THR A 4 -6.23 -7.30 9.83
N ILE A 5 -6.42 -6.53 10.91
CA ILE A 5 -6.74 -5.09 10.80
C ILE A 5 -5.51 -4.30 10.32
N VAL A 6 -4.32 -4.65 10.82
CA VAL A 6 -3.07 -4.01 10.41
C VAL A 6 -2.82 -4.25 8.92
N MET A 7 -3.05 -5.48 8.45
CA MET A 7 -2.96 -5.83 7.04
C MET A 7 -3.96 -5.04 6.18
N LEU A 8 -5.22 -4.94 6.61
CA LEU A 8 -6.26 -4.18 5.92
C LEU A 8 -5.92 -2.69 5.81
N LEU A 9 -5.39 -2.08 6.88
CA LEU A 9 -4.98 -0.67 6.86
C LEU A 9 -3.85 -0.42 5.87
N TRP A 10 -2.87 -1.32 5.79
CA TRP A 10 -1.80 -1.25 4.81
C TRP A 10 -2.32 -1.39 3.38
N LEU A 11 -3.21 -2.35 3.14
CA LEU A 11 -3.83 -2.57 1.83
C LEU A 11 -4.62 -1.33 1.38
N LEU A 12 -5.37 -0.73 2.31
CA LEU A 12 -6.17 0.46 2.07
C LEU A 12 -5.28 1.66 1.76
N ALA A 13 -4.20 1.86 2.50
CA ALA A 13 -3.23 2.94 2.26
C ALA A 13 -2.56 2.79 0.89
N MET A 14 -2.08 1.58 0.58
CA MET A 14 -1.42 1.27 -0.69
C MET A 14 -2.37 1.47 -1.88
N GLY A 15 -3.59 0.94 -1.80
CA GLY A 15 -4.62 1.15 -2.81
C GLY A 15 -4.97 2.64 -2.99
N SER A 16 -5.10 3.38 -1.89
CA SER A 16 -5.42 4.80 -1.91
C SER A 16 -4.35 5.64 -2.60
N PHE A 17 -3.06 5.38 -2.34
CA PHE A 17 -1.96 6.10 -2.99
C PHE A 17 -1.89 5.82 -4.49
N ILE A 18 -2.10 4.57 -4.91
CA ILE A 18 -2.12 4.20 -6.33
C ILE A 18 -3.33 4.83 -7.03
N SER A 19 -4.52 4.79 -6.44
CA SER A 19 -5.70 5.46 -6.99
C SER A 19 -5.51 6.97 -7.11
N LEU A 20 -4.92 7.62 -6.09
CA LEU A 20 -4.59 9.05 -6.13
C LEU A 20 -3.61 9.39 -7.25
N ALA A 21 -2.58 8.56 -7.43
CA ALA A 21 -1.63 8.72 -8.53
C ALA A 21 -2.35 8.69 -9.89
N VAL A 22 -3.20 7.67 -10.11
CA VAL A 22 -3.98 7.52 -11.35
C VAL A 22 -4.90 8.71 -11.59
N VAL A 23 -5.63 9.18 -10.57
CA VAL A 23 -6.52 10.35 -10.69
C VAL A 23 -5.71 11.61 -11.03
N LEU A 24 -4.54 11.81 -10.42
CA LEU A 24 -3.68 12.97 -10.72
C LEU A 24 -3.09 12.92 -12.13
N PHE A 25 -2.82 11.73 -12.67
CA PHE A 25 -2.46 11.56 -14.08
C PHE A 25 -3.59 11.98 -15.01
N PHE A 26 -4.85 11.60 -14.72
CA PHE A 26 -6.01 12.06 -15.49
C PHE A 26 -6.24 13.57 -15.40
N GLN A 27 -5.89 14.20 -14.27
CA GLN A 27 -5.94 15.66 -14.11
C GLN A 27 -4.77 16.39 -14.78
N GLN A 28 -3.92 15.71 -15.57
CA GLN A 28 -2.68 16.25 -16.15
C GLN A 28 -1.68 16.82 -15.13
N LYS A 29 -1.85 16.52 -13.83
CA LYS A 29 -0.93 16.90 -12.76
C LYS A 29 0.17 15.85 -12.62
N THR A 30 0.85 15.56 -13.73
CA THR A 30 1.79 14.44 -13.88
C THR A 30 2.89 14.45 -12.82
N ALA A 31 3.45 15.62 -12.49
CA ALA A 31 4.48 15.73 -11.44
C ALA A 31 3.99 15.23 -10.08
N LYS A 32 2.77 15.63 -9.66
CA LYS A 32 2.18 15.15 -8.40
C LYS A 32 1.79 13.67 -8.52
N GLY A 33 1.27 13.25 -9.66
CA GLY A 33 0.96 11.85 -9.96
C GLY A 33 2.17 10.93 -9.79
N VAL A 34 3.33 11.33 -10.31
CA VAL A 34 4.60 10.59 -10.16
C VAL A 34 5.02 10.50 -8.69
N VAL A 35 4.91 11.57 -7.91
CA VAL A 35 5.23 11.54 -6.46
C VAL A 35 4.35 10.54 -5.72
N TYR A 36 3.03 10.56 -5.97
CA TYR A 36 2.10 9.60 -5.37
C TYR A 36 2.32 8.16 -5.87
N LEU A 37 2.75 7.99 -7.11
CA LEU A 37 3.10 6.67 -7.66
C LEU A 37 4.35 6.10 -6.98
N VAL A 38 5.38 6.92 -6.77
CA VAL A 38 6.59 6.52 -6.02
C VAL A 38 6.27 6.21 -4.56
N LEU A 39 5.41 7.01 -3.91
CA LEU A 39 4.92 6.71 -2.55
C LEU A 39 4.10 5.42 -2.50
N GLY A 40 3.27 5.17 -3.51
CA GLY A 40 2.53 3.92 -3.68
C GLY A 40 3.48 2.73 -3.78
N LEU A 41 4.50 2.81 -4.65
CA LEU A 41 5.52 1.77 -4.80
C LEU A 41 6.33 1.55 -3.51
N ALA A 42 6.74 2.63 -2.84
CA ALA A 42 7.46 2.55 -1.57
C ALA A 42 6.62 1.85 -0.49
N THR A 43 5.31 2.13 -0.42
CA THR A 43 4.42 1.45 0.52
C THR A 43 4.27 -0.05 0.20
N ILE A 44 4.30 -0.47 -1.07
CA ILE A 44 4.36 -1.90 -1.43
C ILE A 44 5.61 -2.56 -0.86
N VAL A 45 6.77 -1.94 -1.08
CA VAL A 45 8.06 -2.48 -0.63
C VAL A 45 8.09 -2.60 0.89
N VAL A 46 7.65 -1.57 1.60
CA VAL A 46 7.59 -1.60 3.07
C VAL A 46 6.58 -2.63 3.56
N PHE A 47 5.44 -2.82 2.89
CA PHE A 47 4.47 -3.85 3.23
C PHE A 47 5.06 -5.26 3.11
N TYR A 48 5.70 -5.59 1.99
CA TYR A 48 6.36 -6.88 1.80
C TYR A 48 7.54 -7.08 2.77
N TYR A 49 8.31 -6.04 3.04
CA TYR A 49 9.39 -6.08 4.03
C TYR A 49 8.86 -6.32 5.45
N GLY A 50 7.75 -5.67 5.82
CA GLY A 50 7.08 -5.85 7.10
C GLY A 50 6.51 -7.26 7.27
N ILE A 51 6.05 -7.89 6.19
CA ILE A 51 5.69 -9.32 6.19
C ILE A 51 6.93 -10.18 6.46
N ALA A 52 8.04 -9.93 5.76
CA ALA A 52 9.27 -10.72 5.89
C ALA A 52 9.89 -10.63 7.30
N GLN A 53 9.80 -9.46 7.95
CA GLN A 53 10.25 -9.24 9.33
C GLN A 53 9.24 -9.74 10.39
N GLY A 54 8.05 -10.20 9.99
CA GLY A 54 7.01 -10.66 10.92
C GLY A 54 6.25 -9.51 11.61
N TRP A 55 6.42 -8.26 11.18
CA TRP A 55 5.66 -7.10 11.68
C TRP A 55 4.19 -7.13 11.22
N ILE A 56 3.95 -7.70 10.03
CA ILE A 56 2.62 -7.89 9.46
C ILE A 56 2.32 -9.37 9.47
N ALA A 57 1.47 -9.78 10.40
CA ALA A 57 1.04 -11.17 10.50
C ALA A 57 -0.04 -11.48 9.45
N ILE A 58 0.24 -12.45 8.59
CA ILE A 58 -0.72 -13.01 7.65
C ILE A 58 -1.58 -14.02 8.41
N PRO A 59 -2.92 -14.03 8.27
CA PRO A 59 -3.75 -15.02 8.92
C PRO A 59 -3.34 -16.44 8.50
N PRO A 60 -3.37 -17.42 9.42
CA PRO A 60 -3.01 -18.80 9.12
C PRO A 60 -3.93 -19.34 8.02
N LYS A 61 -3.34 -20.06 7.06
CA LYS A 61 -4.05 -20.74 5.99
C LYS A 61 -4.99 -21.77 6.62
N THR A 62 -6.28 -21.48 6.67
CA THR A 62 -7.32 -22.47 7.02
C THR A 62 -7.27 -23.56 5.96
N THR A 63 -6.64 -24.68 6.33
CA THR A 63 -6.60 -25.92 5.55
C THR A 63 -7.63 -26.87 6.15
#